data_AF-A0A518H1W5-F1
#
_entry.id   AF-A0A518H1W5-F1
#
_cell.length_a   1.000
_cell.length_b   1.000
_cell.length_c   1.000
_cell.angle_alpha   90.00
_cell.angle_beta   90.00
_cell.angle_gamma   90.00
#
_symmetry.space_group_name_H-M   'P 1'
#
loop_
_entity.id
_entity.type
_entity.pdbx_description
1 polymer ?
#
loop_
_entity_poly.entity_id
_entity_poly.type
_entity_poly.pdbx_seq_one_letter_code
_entity_poly.pdbx_strand_id
1 'polypeptide(L)' 'MSELMEQAIQKPRQLPEPEQEALASIILQEIEPERHWDELFDRPESAELLARLADRALDGAKQGRARPLDPEGR' A
#
# COMPACT_ATOMS: atom_id res chain seq x y z
N MET A 1 -23.54 1.67 -3.45
CA MET A 1 -22.91 1.45 -2.14
C MET A 1 -23.15 0.01 -1.75
N SER A 2 -22.17 -0.73 -1.20
CA SER A 2 -22.48 -2.01 -0.55
C SER A 2 -23.14 -1.77 0.81
N GLU A 3 -23.92 -2.73 1.30
CA GLU A 3 -24.56 -2.62 2.63
C GLU A 3 -23.53 -2.37 3.74
N LEU A 4 -22.36 -3.03 3.65
CA LEU A 4 -21.27 -2.85 4.61
C LEU A 4 -20.69 -1.43 4.56
N MET A 5 -20.49 -0.87 3.37
CA MET A 5 -19.98 0.50 3.21
C MET A 5 -20.99 1.52 3.72
N GLU A 6 -22.29 1.29 3.52
CA GLU A 6 -23.33 2.15 4.05
C GLU A 6 -23.32 2.16 5.59
N GLN A 7 -23.18 0.99 6.23
CA GLN A 7 -23.03 0.90 7.68
C GLN A 7 -21.76 1.58 8.20
N ALA A 8 -20.65 1.45 7.46
CA ALA A 8 -19.36 2.06 7.79
C ALA A 8 -19.41 3.60 7.75
N ILE A 9 -20.33 4.20 6.98
CA ILE A 9 -20.57 5.65 6.95
C ILE A 9 -21.62 6.07 8.00
N GLN A 10 -22.68 5.28 8.20
CA GLN A 10 -23.78 5.65 9.10
C GLN A 10 -23.41 5.57 10.58
N LYS A 11 -22.61 4.58 11.00
CA LYS A 11 -22.21 4.42 12.40
C LYS A 11 -21.34 5.59 12.91
N PRO A 12 -20.31 6.04 12.17
CA PRO A 12 -19.50 7.20 12.61
C PRO A 12 -20.30 8.48 12.73
N ARG A 13 -21.30 8.71 11.88
CA ARG A 13 -22.15 9.93 11.93
C ARG A 13 -22.91 10.11 13.24
N GLN A 14 -23.04 9.06 14.05
CA GLN A 14 -23.69 9.09 15.35
C GLN A 14 -22.74 9.51 16.49
N LEU A 15 -21.43 9.60 16.22
CA LEU A 15 -20.41 9.98 17.18
C LEU A 15 -20.28 11.51 17.32
N PRO A 16 -19.66 12.03 18.38
CA PRO A 16 -19.25 13.43 18.47
C PRO A 16 -18.30 13.83 17.32
N GLU A 17 -18.35 15.10 16.91
CA GLU A 17 -17.54 15.64 15.80
C GLU A 17 -16.03 15.33 15.89
N PRO A 18 -15.36 15.42 17.06
CA PRO A 18 -13.95 15.07 17.16
C PRO A 18 -13.65 13.60 16.84
N GLU A 19 -14.57 12.68 17.19
CA GLU A 19 -14.43 11.26 16.89
C GLU A 19 -14.71 10.97 15.41
N GLN A 20 -15.64 11.72 14.81
CA GLN A 20 -15.88 11.65 13.36
C GLN A 20 -14.65 12.09 12.57
N GLU A 21 -14.03 13.22 12.94
CA GLU A 21 -12.82 13.72 12.28
C GLU A 21 -11.63 12.76 12.45
N ALA A 22 -11.44 12.21 13.65
CA ALA A 22 -10.39 11.23 13.90
C ALA A 22 -10.56 9.99 13.02
N LEU A 23 -11.78 9.45 12.92
CA LEU A 23 -12.04 8.28 12.09
C LEU A 23 -11.92 8.60 10.59
N ALA A 24 -12.41 9.76 10.16
CA ALA A 24 -12.27 10.20 8.77
C ALA A 24 -10.80 10.33 8.37
N SER A 25 -9.95 10.89 9.26
CA SER A 25 -8.52 11.00 9.03
C SER A 25 -7.86 9.62 8.85
N ILE A 26 -8.20 8.64 9.69
CA ILE A 26 -7.68 7.27 9.57
C ILE A 26 -8.12 6.64 8.24
N ILE A 27 -9.40 6.74 7.90
CA ILE A 27 -9.92 6.16 6.65
C ILE A 27 -9.22 6.77 5.42
N LEU A 28 -9.05 8.09 5.39
CA LEU A 28 -8.35 8.77 4.31
C LEU A 28 -6.87 8.35 4.23
N GLN A 29 -6.20 8.22 5.38
CA GLN A 29 -4.81 7.75 5.45
C GLN A 29 -4.62 6.30 5.00
N GLU A 30 -5.62 5.43 5.11
CA GLU A 30 -5.54 4.06 4.59
C GLU A 30 -5.80 4.00 3.08
N ILE A 31 -6.62 4.91 2.55
CA ILE A 31 -6.98 4.94 1.12
C ILE A 31 -5.93 5.67 0.28
N GLU A 32 -5.33 6.75 0.78
CA GLU A 32 -4.38 7.56 0.03
C GLU A 32 -3.10 6.81 -0.40
N PRO A 33 -2.43 6.04 0.48
CA PRO A 33 -1.25 5.27 0.12
C PRO A 33 -1.55 4.22 -0.96
N GLU A 34 -2.67 3.51 -0.84
CA GLU A 34 -3.05 2.47 -1.80
C GLU A 34 -3.30 3.06 -3.20
N ARG A 35 -4.07 4.17 -3.26
CA ARG A 35 -4.29 4.89 -4.51
C ARG A 35 -2.99 5.43 -5.11
N HIS A 36 -2.10 5.94 -4.27
CA HIS A 36 -0.82 6.44 -4.74
C HIS A 36 0.04 5.33 -5.35
N TRP A 37 0.03 4.13 -4.75
CA TRP A 37 0.71 2.98 -5.32
C TRP A 37 0.10 2.53 -6.64
N ASP A 38 -1.23 2.43 -6.73
CA ASP A 38 -1.92 2.10 -7.98
C ASP A 38 -1.55 3.09 -9.10
N GLU A 39 -1.63 4.40 -8.82
CA GLU A 39 -1.27 5.45 -9.76
C GLU A 39 0.21 5.44 -10.16
N LEU A 40 1.10 5.03 -9.26
CA LEU A 40 2.52 4.89 -9.56
C LEU A 40 2.77 3.64 -10.42
N PHE A 41 2.16 2.50 -10.09
CA PHE A 41 2.37 1.25 -10.81
C PHE A 41 1.72 1.23 -12.20
N ASP A 42 0.66 2.01 -12.43
CA ASP A 42 0.03 2.18 -13.75
C ASP A 42 0.92 2.94 -14.76
N ARG A 43 1.96 3.64 -14.29
CA ARG A 43 2.86 4.40 -15.17
C ARG A 43 3.86 3.47 -15.87
N PRO A 44 4.05 3.58 -17.20
CA PRO A 44 5.04 2.79 -17.94
C PRO A 44 6.47 2.89 -17.39
N GLU A 45 6.85 4.07 -16.88
CA GLU A 45 8.17 4.34 -16.30
C GLU A 45 8.44 3.50 -15.05
N SER A 46 7.40 3.19 -14.28
CA SER A 46 7.51 2.33 -13.10
C SER A 46 7.82 0.89 -13.49
N ALA A 47 7.19 0.37 -14.56
CA ALA A 47 7.50 -0.95 -15.09
C ALA A 47 8.96 -1.04 -15.56
N GLU A 48 9.47 -0.01 -16.25
CA GLU A 48 10.87 0.05 -16.68
C GLU A 48 11.84 0.11 -15.48
N LEU A 49 11.52 0.93 -14.47
CA LEU A 49 12.32 1.02 -13.25
C LEU A 49 12.37 -0.32 -12.51
N LEU A 50 11.22 -0.98 -12.35
CA LEU A 50 11.12 -2.28 -11.69
C LEU A 50 11.89 -3.37 -12.46
N ALA A 51 11.83 -3.37 -13.80
CA ALA A 51 12.62 -4.29 -14.61
C ALA A 51 14.13 -4.10 -14.37
N ARG A 52 14.62 -2.86 -14.38
CA ARG A 52 16.04 -2.55 -14.09
C ARG A 52 16.44 -2.93 -12.66
N LEU A 53 15.52 -2.82 -11.69
CA LEU A 53 15.76 -3.26 -10.31
C LEU A 53 15.86 -4.79 -10.23
N ALA A 54 14.96 -5.50 -10.91
CA ALA A 54 14.96 -6.95 -10.98
C ALA A 54 16.25 -7.48 -11.63
N ASP A 55 16.68 -6.91 -12.76
CA ASP A 55 17.93 -7.27 -13.43
C ASP A 55 19.13 -7.11 -12.49
N ARG A 56 19.23 -5.97 -11.79
CA ARG A 56 20.30 -5.73 -10.80
C ARG A 56 20.27 -6.73 -9.66
N ALA A 57 19.09 -7.09 -9.16
CA ALA A 57 18.95 -8.07 -8.10
C ALA A 57 19.40 -9.47 -8.56
N LEU A 58 18.99 -9.88 -9.76
CA LEU A 58 19.39 -11.16 -10.37
C LEU A 58 20.91 -11.22 -10.61
N ASP A 59 21.50 -10.15 -11.11
CA ASP A 59 22.96 -10.09 -11.30
C ASP A 59 23.71 -10.08 -9.98
N GLY A 60 23.21 -9.37 -8.97
CA GLY A 60 23.73 -9.45 -7.60
C GLY A 60 23.68 -10.86 -7.03
N ALA A 61 22.58 -11.59 -7.25
CA ALA A 61 22.44 -12.98 -6.83
C ALA A 61 23.44 -13.90 -7.55
N LYS A 62 23.59 -13.78 -8.88
CA LYS A 62 24.59 -14.52 -9.66
C LYS A 62 26.02 -14.26 -9.19
N GLN A 63 26.29 -13.05 -8.70
CA GLN A 63 27.60 -12.65 -8.14
C GLN A 63 27.78 -13.04 -6.67
N GLY A 64 26.86 -13.80 -6.08
CA GLY A 64 26.93 -14.23 -4.67
C GLY A 64 26.70 -13.10 -3.66
N ARG A 65 26.12 -11.98 -4.08
CA ARG A 65 25.78 -10.84 -3.20
C ARG A 65 24.38 -10.97 -2.58
N ALA A 66 23.58 -11.94 -3.02
CA ALA A 66 22.31 -12.26 -2.39
C ALA A 66 22.51 -13.14 -1.15
N ARG A 67 21.60 -13.02 -0.19
CA ARG A 67 21.54 -13.87 1.00
C ARG A 67 20.34 -14.83 0.87
N PRO A 68 20.43 -16.04 1.42
CA PRO A 68 19.25 -16.88 1.59
C PRO A 68 18.16 -16.11 2.33
N LEU A 69 16.91 -16.26 1.88
CA LEU A 69 15.76 -15.74 2.59
C LEU A 69 15.64 -16.49 3.93
N ASP A 70 15.66 -15.77 5.05
CA ASP A 70 15.26 -16.31 6.34
C ASP A 70 13.74 -16.14 6.49
N PRO A 71 12.95 -17.24 6.39
CA PRO A 71 11.50 -17.16 6.51
C PRO A 71 11.02 -16.82 7.92
N GLU A 72 11.88 -16.93 8.95
CA GLU A 72 11.53 -16.56 10.32
C GLU A 72 11.95 -15.14 10.72
N GLY A 73 12.72 -14.46 9.87
CA GLY A 73 13.10 -13.05 10.02
C GLY A 73 13.69 -12.72 11.40
N ARG A 74 14.67 -13.49 11.89
CA ARG A 74 15.32 -13.22 13.18
C ARG A 74 16.54 -12.31 13.06
#